data_AF-A0A2N5T2E4-F1
#
_entry.id   AF-A0A2N5T2E4-F1
#
_cell.length_a   1.000
_cell.length_b   1.000
_cell.length_c   1.000
_cell.angle_alpha   90.00
_cell.angle_beta   90.00
_cell.angle_gamma   90.00
#
_symmetry.space_group_name_H-M   'P 1'
#
loop_
_entity.id
_entity.type
_entity.pdbx_description
1 polymer ?
#
loop_
_entity_poly.entity_id
_entity_poly.type
_entity_poly.pdbx_seq_one_letter_code
_entity_poly.pdbx_strand_id
1 'polypeptide(L)'
;MSRIFSVIWVSHLLVSSSTAHIIPGAGPTQKLSKRATLVQQTYPAFQISDGRTGDCANKATQKFLAPYKLDQASLLGGRPNFGVAIDRTDLQVVKQMSKLAIDAENNFNRAMLKACGIKTALGQQLQNEKICNKVLKLAGRLLLQPFLL
;
A
#
# COMPACT_ATOMS: atom_id res chain seq x y z
N MET A 1 -11.50 48.78 10.36
CA MET A 1 -11.83 49.33 9.03
C MET A 1 -11.28 48.40 7.97
N SER A 2 -12.18 47.69 7.30
CA SER A 2 -11.91 46.68 6.27
C SER A 2 -11.16 47.24 5.07
N ARG A 3 -10.26 46.44 4.48
CA ARG A 3 -9.84 46.59 3.09
C ARG A 3 -10.21 45.31 2.33
N ILE A 4 -10.64 45.55 1.09
CA ILE A 4 -11.62 44.78 0.33
C ILE A 4 -10.87 43.81 -0.60
N PHE A 5 -11.38 42.59 -0.72
CA PHE A 5 -10.96 41.60 -1.73
C PHE A 5 -11.47 42.02 -3.11
N SER A 6 -10.64 41.93 -4.16
CA SER A 6 -11.08 41.54 -5.51
C SER A 6 -9.86 41.45 -6.44
N VAL A 7 -9.52 40.24 -6.89
CA VAL A 7 -8.79 40.05 -8.15
C VAL A 7 -9.57 39.03 -8.96
N ILE A 8 -10.49 39.54 -9.76
CA ILE A 8 -11.15 38.81 -10.82
C ILE A 8 -10.22 38.90 -12.03
N TRP A 9 -9.69 37.76 -12.49
CA TRP A 9 -9.01 37.67 -13.78
C TRP A 9 -9.74 36.65 -14.64
N VAL A 10 -10.55 37.16 -15.57
CA VAL A 10 -11.19 36.40 -16.65
C VAL A 10 -10.80 37.07 -17.96
N SER A 11 -10.16 36.33 -18.86
CA SER A 11 -10.13 36.51 -20.33
C SER A 11 -9.22 35.43 -20.92
N HIS A 12 -9.44 34.78 -22.06
CA HIS A 12 -10.56 34.56 -22.98
C HIS A 12 -10.11 33.40 -23.89
N LEU A 13 -11.08 32.83 -24.62
CA LEU A 13 -10.98 31.69 -25.52
C LEU A 13 -9.90 31.79 -26.61
N LEU A 14 -9.29 30.63 -26.93
CA LEU A 14 -8.71 30.36 -28.25
C LEU A 14 -9.20 29.00 -28.73
N VAL A 15 -10.25 29.03 -29.56
CA VAL A 15 -10.58 27.94 -30.48
C VAL A 15 -9.57 28.03 -31.64
N SER A 16 -8.89 26.92 -31.92
CA SER A 16 -8.25 26.70 -33.21
C SER A 16 -8.45 25.25 -33.61
N SER A 17 -9.38 25.02 -34.52
CA SER A 17 -9.49 23.79 -35.28
C SER A 17 -8.77 23.97 -36.60
N SER A 18 -7.77 23.14 -36.88
CA SER A 18 -7.37 22.82 -38.26
C SER A 18 -6.67 21.47 -38.29
N THR A 19 -7.28 20.58 -39.04
CA THR A 19 -6.85 19.24 -39.42
C THR A 19 -5.58 19.28 -40.27
N ALA A 20 -4.64 18.36 -40.01
CA ALA A 20 -3.62 17.96 -40.97
C ALA A 20 -3.45 16.44 -40.95
N HIS A 21 -3.33 15.88 -42.15
CA HIS A 21 -3.41 14.47 -42.51
C HIS A 21 -2.11 13.68 -42.26
N ILE A 22 -2.30 12.43 -41.83
CA ILE A 22 -1.57 11.17 -42.13
C ILE A 22 -0.05 11.20 -42.36
N ILE A 23 0.71 10.49 -41.49
CA ILE A 23 1.77 9.53 -41.88
C ILE A 23 1.78 8.36 -40.86
N PRO A 24 1.52 7.09 -41.25
CA PRO A 24 1.72 5.94 -40.38
C PRO A 24 3.21 5.56 -40.40
N GLY A 25 4.01 6.30 -39.64
CA GLY A 25 5.38 5.89 -39.31
C GLY A 25 5.33 4.94 -38.12
N ALA A 26 5.81 3.71 -38.32
CA ALA A 26 6.00 2.71 -37.27
C ALA A 26 6.86 3.29 -36.13
N GLY A 27 6.23 3.90 -35.14
CA GLY A 27 6.87 4.30 -33.90
C GLY A 27 7.16 3.06 -33.06
N PRO A 28 8.26 3.04 -32.28
CA PRO A 28 8.52 1.95 -31.36
C PRO A 28 7.28 1.80 -30.49
N THR A 29 6.70 0.59 -30.47
CA THR A 29 5.58 0.25 -29.59
C THR A 29 6.03 0.64 -28.20
N GLN A 30 5.55 1.78 -27.70
CA GLN A 30 5.82 2.20 -26.34
C GLN A 30 5.24 1.08 -25.49
N LYS A 31 6.12 0.20 -25.01
CA LYS A 31 5.79 -0.75 -23.97
C LYS A 31 5.33 0.12 -22.82
N LEU A 32 4.02 0.27 -22.70
CA LEU A 32 3.38 0.95 -21.59
C LEU A 32 3.89 0.22 -20.35
N SER A 33 4.88 0.81 -19.68
CA SER A 33 5.50 0.20 -18.50
C SER A 33 4.37 0.07 -17.49
N LYS A 34 3.91 -1.17 -17.29
CA LYS A 34 2.88 -1.46 -16.31
C LYS A 34 3.34 -0.85 -14.99
N ARG A 35 2.52 0.04 -14.42
CA ARG A 35 2.79 0.55 -13.08
C ARG A 35 2.61 -0.61 -12.11
N ALA A 36 3.46 -0.67 -11.09
CA ALA A 36 3.30 -1.60 -9.99
C ALA A 36 1.86 -1.53 -9.48
N THR A 37 1.26 -2.70 -9.34
CA THR A 37 -0.10 -2.88 -8.82
C THR A 37 -0.18 -2.41 -7.37
N LEU A 38 0.90 -2.57 -6.61
CA LEU A 38 1.06 -2.04 -5.26
C LEU A 38 1.93 -0.78 -5.26
N VAL A 39 1.43 0.30 -4.65
CA VAL A 39 2.20 1.53 -4.44
C VAL A 39 2.93 1.47 -3.10
N GLN A 40 4.22 1.76 -3.11
CA GLN A 40 5.04 1.83 -1.90
C GLN A 40 4.49 2.89 -0.93
N GLN A 41 4.31 2.49 0.32
CA GLN A 41 3.77 3.35 1.39
C GLN A 41 4.75 3.40 2.56
N THR A 42 4.75 4.52 3.28
CA THR A 42 5.40 4.63 4.59
C THR A 42 4.61 3.85 5.64
N TYR A 43 5.28 3.36 6.68
CA TYR A 43 4.63 2.55 7.72
C TYR A 43 3.33 3.16 8.28
N PRO A 44 3.26 4.46 8.63
CA PRO A 44 2.02 5.06 9.13
C PRO A 44 0.86 5.00 8.14
N ALA A 45 1.13 5.01 6.83
CA ALA A 45 0.10 4.96 5.79
C ALA A 45 -0.46 3.55 5.54
N PHE A 46 0.31 2.50 5.88
CA PHE A 46 -0.12 1.11 5.70
C PHE A 46 -0.24 0.30 6.99
N GLN A 47 -0.01 0.90 8.17
CA GLN A 47 -0.35 0.29 9.44
C GLN A 47 -1.85 -0.04 9.49
N ILE A 48 -2.20 -1.15 10.11
CA ILE A 48 -3.57 -1.67 10.13
C ILE A 48 -4.23 -1.66 11.50
N SER A 49 -3.50 -1.25 12.54
CA SER A 49 -4.05 -1.10 13.89
C SER A 49 -4.11 0.35 14.29
N ASP A 50 -5.11 0.65 15.11
CA ASP A 50 -5.38 1.90 15.81
C ASP A 50 -5.32 1.71 17.33
N GLY A 51 -4.69 0.63 17.81
CA GLY A 51 -4.66 0.25 19.23
C GLY A 51 -5.84 -0.58 19.70
N ARG A 52 -6.86 -0.81 18.84
CA ARG A 52 -8.04 -1.63 19.16
C ARG A 52 -7.90 -3.05 18.61
N THR A 53 -8.63 -3.97 19.23
CA THR A 53 -8.73 -5.36 18.78
C THR A 53 -9.64 -5.48 17.55
N GLY A 54 -9.37 -6.48 16.71
CA GLY A 54 -10.25 -6.88 15.61
C GLY A 54 -9.75 -6.54 14.21
N ASP A 55 -10.26 -7.27 13.22
CA ASP A 55 -10.11 -7.06 11.78
C ASP A 55 -8.69 -6.97 11.19
N CYS A 56 -7.64 -7.31 11.96
CA CYS A 56 -6.26 -7.31 11.48
C CYS A 56 -6.09 -8.15 10.20
N ALA A 57 -6.76 -9.31 10.14
CA ALA A 57 -6.80 -10.20 8.99
C ALA A 57 -7.36 -9.54 7.72
N ASN A 58 -8.53 -8.92 7.85
CA ASN A 58 -9.22 -8.22 6.76
C ASN A 58 -8.42 -7.00 6.29
N LYS A 59 -7.89 -6.20 7.23
CA LYS A 59 -7.09 -5.02 6.92
C LYS A 59 -5.75 -5.38 6.26
N ALA A 60 -5.08 -6.44 6.70
CA ALA A 60 -3.88 -6.94 6.04
C ALA A 60 -4.17 -7.39 4.60
N THR A 61 -5.31 -8.05 4.40
CA THR A 61 -5.79 -8.46 3.06
C THR A 61 -5.99 -7.24 2.17
N GLN A 62 -6.65 -6.20 2.66
CA GLN A 62 -6.84 -4.96 1.89
C GLN A 62 -5.52 -4.29 1.49
N LYS A 63 -4.48 -4.35 2.34
CA LYS A 63 -3.19 -3.71 2.06
C LYS A 63 -2.30 -4.50 1.11
N PHE A 64 -2.25 -5.82 1.22
CA PHE A 64 -1.30 -6.64 0.46
C PHE A 64 -1.94 -7.56 -0.59
N LEU A 65 -3.19 -8.00 -0.43
CA LEU A 65 -3.82 -9.02 -1.26
C LEU A 65 -4.83 -8.44 -2.24
N ALA A 66 -5.66 -7.49 -1.79
CA ALA A 66 -6.68 -6.86 -2.62
C ALA A 66 -6.14 -6.22 -3.91
N PRO A 67 -4.95 -5.58 -3.94
CA PRO A 67 -4.37 -5.06 -5.19
C PRO A 67 -4.20 -6.15 -6.26
N TYR A 68 -3.95 -7.40 -5.86
CA TYR A 68 -3.76 -8.53 -6.76
C TYR A 68 -5.02 -9.37 -6.96
N LYS A 69 -6.18 -8.87 -6.53
CA LYS A 69 -7.47 -9.59 -6.50
C LYS A 69 -7.40 -10.91 -5.73
N LEU A 70 -6.63 -10.92 -4.64
CA LEU A 70 -6.51 -12.05 -3.73
C LEU A 70 -7.28 -11.78 -2.44
N ASP A 71 -7.71 -12.86 -1.82
CA ASP A 71 -8.26 -12.88 -0.46
C ASP A 71 -7.45 -13.84 0.44
N GLN A 72 -7.88 -14.02 1.68
CA GLN A 72 -7.22 -14.94 2.61
C GLN A 72 -7.31 -16.39 2.17
N ALA A 73 -8.41 -16.80 1.54
CA ALA A 73 -8.61 -18.15 1.05
C ALA A 73 -7.63 -18.47 -0.12
N SER A 74 -7.31 -17.46 -0.92
CA SER A 74 -6.36 -17.54 -2.04
C SER A 74 -4.94 -17.92 -1.59
N LEU A 75 -4.60 -17.68 -0.33
CA LEU A 75 -3.30 -18.04 0.25
C LEU A 75 -3.23 -19.49 0.75
N LEU A 76 -4.37 -20.16 0.94
CA LEU A 76 -4.44 -21.54 1.43
C LEU A 76 -4.26 -22.57 0.30
N GLY A 77 -4.44 -22.16 -0.96
CA GLY A 77 -4.51 -23.05 -2.13
C GLY A 77 -3.18 -23.43 -2.80
N GLY A 78 -2.04 -23.35 -2.10
CA GLY A 78 -0.71 -23.76 -2.60
C GLY A 78 -0.08 -22.87 -3.68
N ARG A 79 -0.88 -22.39 -4.66
CA ARG A 79 -0.51 -21.38 -5.66
C ARG A 79 -1.67 -20.40 -5.84
N PRO A 80 -1.55 -19.14 -5.40
CA PRO A 80 -2.60 -18.15 -5.60
C PRO A 80 -2.83 -17.93 -7.09
N ASN A 81 -4.09 -17.97 -7.52
CA ASN A 81 -4.46 -17.51 -8.85
C ASN A 81 -4.51 -15.97 -8.85
N PHE A 82 -3.40 -15.33 -9.17
CA PHE A 82 -3.32 -13.88 -9.20
C PHE A 82 -4.21 -13.33 -10.32
N GLY A 83 -5.23 -12.53 -9.95
CA GLY A 83 -6.08 -11.87 -10.94
C GLY A 83 -5.38 -10.73 -11.69
N VAL A 84 -4.12 -10.42 -11.31
CA VAL A 84 -3.23 -9.44 -11.93
C VAL A 84 -1.81 -9.98 -11.93
N ALA A 85 -1.10 -9.90 -13.06
CA ALA A 85 0.30 -10.31 -13.11
C ALA A 85 1.18 -9.49 -12.16
N ILE A 86 1.96 -10.17 -11.32
CA ILE A 86 2.94 -9.57 -10.41
C ILE A 86 4.28 -9.49 -11.13
N ASP A 87 4.88 -8.29 -11.19
CA ASP A 87 6.21 -8.09 -11.76
C ASP A 87 7.30 -7.90 -10.68
N ARG A 88 8.55 -7.71 -11.12
CA ARG A 88 9.68 -7.51 -10.19
C ARG A 88 9.55 -6.22 -9.36
N THR A 89 8.91 -5.18 -9.90
CA THR A 89 8.70 -3.92 -9.19
C THR A 89 7.71 -4.13 -8.04
N ASP A 90 6.60 -4.84 -8.30
CA ASP A 90 5.63 -5.23 -7.29
C ASP A 90 6.30 -6.03 -6.16
N LEU A 91 7.14 -7.01 -6.49
CA LEU A 91 7.90 -7.78 -5.49
C LEU A 91 8.84 -6.90 -4.66
N GLN A 92 9.50 -5.91 -5.27
CA GLN A 92 10.35 -4.97 -4.55
C GLN A 92 9.54 -4.09 -3.58
N VAL A 93 8.38 -3.59 -4.02
CA VAL A 93 7.48 -2.81 -3.15
C VAL A 93 7.02 -3.64 -1.97
N VAL A 94 6.57 -4.88 -2.20
CA VAL A 94 6.12 -5.78 -1.13
C VAL A 94 7.26 -6.08 -0.16
N LYS A 95 8.48 -6.32 -0.66
CA LYS A 95 9.66 -6.55 0.19
C LYS A 95 10.01 -5.34 1.04
N GLN A 96 9.98 -4.13 0.48
CA GLN A 96 10.25 -2.89 1.22
C GLN A 96 9.19 -2.61 2.28
N MET A 97 7.90 -2.73 1.95
CA MET A 97 6.81 -2.57 2.92
C MET A 97 6.87 -3.64 4.02
N SER A 98 7.22 -4.88 3.67
CA SER A 98 7.45 -5.94 4.66
C SER A 98 8.62 -5.61 5.60
N LYS A 99 9.71 -5.02 5.09
CA LYS A 99 10.83 -4.55 5.90
C LYS A 99 10.42 -3.42 6.86
N LEU A 100 9.67 -2.44 6.37
CA LEU A 100 9.12 -1.36 7.21
C LEU A 100 8.25 -1.91 8.35
N ALA A 101 7.46 -2.95 8.08
CA ALA A 101 6.67 -3.63 9.11
C ALA A 101 7.51 -4.40 10.14
N ILE A 102 8.63 -4.98 9.72
CA ILE A 102 9.62 -5.61 10.63
C ILE A 102 10.25 -4.54 11.53
N ASP A 103 10.70 -3.44 10.95
CA ASP A 103 11.35 -2.35 11.70
C ASP A 103 10.40 -1.71 12.72
N ALA A 104 9.13 -1.55 12.37
CA ALA A 104 8.09 -1.07 13.29
C ALA A 104 7.84 -2.01 14.48
N GLU A 105 7.98 -3.33 14.30
CA GLU A 105 7.82 -4.28 15.41
C GLU A 105 8.84 -4.05 16.53
N ASN A 106 10.07 -3.69 16.17
CA ASN A 106 11.10 -3.34 17.15
C ASN A 106 10.72 -2.08 17.95
N ASN A 107 10.00 -1.14 17.34
CA ASN A 107 9.49 0.04 18.04
C ASN A 107 8.38 -0.34 19.02
N PHE A 108 7.45 -1.23 18.65
CA PHE A 108 6.43 -1.73 19.58
C PHE A 108 7.05 -2.47 20.78
N ASN A 109 8.04 -3.33 20.54
CA ASN A 109 8.75 -4.00 21.63
C ASN A 109 9.36 -3.02 22.62
N ARG A 110 10.01 -1.95 22.12
CA ARG A 110 10.59 -0.89 22.97
C ARG A 110 9.52 -0.06 23.69
N ALA A 111 8.42 0.27 23.02
CA ALA A 111 7.31 1.03 23.62
C ALA A 111 6.61 0.22 24.73
N MET A 112 6.43 -1.09 24.54
CA MET A 112 5.84 -1.96 25.55
C MET A 112 6.71 -2.07 26.81
N LEU A 113 8.05 -2.12 26.66
CA LEU A 113 8.96 -2.09 27.81
C LEU A 113 8.82 -0.79 28.60
N LYS A 114 8.67 0.35 27.91
CA LYS A 114 8.44 1.66 28.55
C LYS A 114 7.05 1.78 29.20
N ALA A 115 6.05 1.10 28.66
CA ALA A 115 4.66 1.13 29.16
C ALA A 115 4.40 0.16 30.33
N CYS A 116 5.46 -0.39 30.97
CA CYS A 116 5.36 -1.41 32.02
C CYS A 116 4.66 -2.72 31.56
N GLY A 117 4.79 -3.07 30.28
CA GLY A 117 4.21 -4.28 29.70
C GLY A 117 2.68 -4.23 29.56
N ILE A 118 2.06 -5.39 29.31
CA ILE A 118 0.63 -5.52 28.96
C ILE A 118 -0.36 -5.24 30.11
N LYS A 119 0.14 -4.91 31.31
CA LYS A 119 -0.70 -4.68 32.50
C LYS A 119 -1.34 -3.29 32.51
N THR A 120 -0.87 -2.38 31.66
CA THR A 120 -1.42 -1.03 31.51
C THR A 120 -2.34 -0.95 30.29
N ALA A 121 -3.30 -0.02 30.29
CA ALA A 121 -4.15 0.21 29.11
C ALA A 121 -3.32 0.52 27.85
N LEU A 122 -2.26 1.32 28.02
CA LEU A 122 -1.29 1.63 26.96
C LEU A 122 -0.56 0.36 26.48
N GLY A 123 -0.12 -0.49 27.39
CA GLY A 123 0.53 -1.75 27.06
C GLY A 123 -0.38 -2.74 26.31
N GLN A 124 -1.67 -2.76 26.63
CA GLN A 124 -2.68 -3.54 25.89
C GLN A 124 -2.89 -3.00 24.48
N GLN A 125 -2.99 -1.67 24.32
CA GLN A 125 -3.08 -1.04 23.00
C GLN A 125 -1.88 -1.38 22.13
N LEU A 126 -0.66 -1.22 22.66
CA LEU A 126 0.59 -1.57 21.95
C LEU A 126 0.66 -3.06 21.59
N GLN A 127 0.12 -3.94 22.44
CA GLN A 127 0.04 -5.37 22.15
C GLN A 127 -0.94 -5.66 20.99
N ASN A 128 -2.09 -4.98 20.94
CA ASN A 128 -3.03 -5.10 19.83
C ASN A 128 -2.40 -4.62 18.51
N GLU A 129 -1.67 -3.49 18.55
CA GLU A 129 -0.93 -2.98 17.40
C GLU A 129 0.10 -3.98 16.90
N LYS A 130 0.86 -4.57 17.82
CA LYS A 130 1.85 -5.60 17.52
C LYS A 130 1.21 -6.85 16.90
N ILE A 131 0.06 -7.31 17.39
CA ILE A 131 -0.65 -8.47 16.81
C ILE A 131 -1.06 -8.17 15.37
N CYS A 132 -1.67 -7.01 15.14
CA CYS A 132 -2.03 -6.56 13.80
C CYS A 132 -0.80 -6.45 12.88
N ASN A 133 0.31 -5.89 13.37
CA ASN A 133 1.56 -5.83 12.61
C ASN A 133 2.08 -7.23 12.24
N LYS A 134 1.96 -8.23 13.12
CA LYS A 134 2.32 -9.62 12.81
C LYS A 134 1.46 -10.19 11.68
N VAL A 135 0.15 -9.95 11.70
CA VAL A 135 -0.76 -10.39 10.63
C VAL A 135 -0.41 -9.72 9.31
N LEU A 136 -0.09 -8.43 9.34
CA LEU A 136 0.36 -7.65 8.19
C LEU A 136 1.64 -8.23 7.56
N LYS A 137 2.65 -8.56 8.37
CA LYS A 137 3.88 -9.22 7.91
C LYS A 137 3.61 -10.59 7.30
N LEU A 138 2.70 -11.37 7.90
CA LEU A 138 2.35 -12.70 7.40
C LEU A 138 1.74 -12.61 6.00
N ALA A 139 0.81 -11.67 5.78
CA ALA A 139 0.21 -11.45 4.46
C ALA A 139 1.28 -11.10 3.39
N GLY A 140 2.21 -10.19 3.71
CA GLY A 140 3.31 -9.84 2.79
C GLY A 140 4.23 -11.03 2.50
N ARG A 141 4.56 -11.84 3.51
CA ARG A 141 5.39 -13.05 3.32
C ARG A 141 4.70 -14.10 2.43
N LEU A 142 3.41 -14.35 2.66
CA LEU A 142 2.65 -15.32 1.87
C LEU A 142 2.53 -14.89 0.41
N LEU A 143 2.44 -13.58 0.14
CA LEU A 143 2.48 -13.05 -1.22
C LEU A 143 3.84 -13.29 -1.91
N LEU A 144 4.94 -13.17 -1.18
CA LEU A 144 6.30 -13.36 -1.72
C LEU A 144 6.68 -14.85 -1.87
N GLN A 145 6.09 -15.74 -1.07
CA GLN A 145 6.49 -17.15 -0.99
C GLN A 145 6.53 -17.89 -2.34
N PRO A 146 5.57 -17.72 -3.28
CA PRO A 146 5.63 -18.37 -4.59
C PRO A 146 6.79 -17.93 -5.49
N PHE A 147 7.47 -16.83 -5.15
CA PHE A 147 8.55 -16.22 -5.95
C PHE A 147 9.94 -16.39 -5.31
N LEU A 148 10.03 -17.08 -4.17
CA LEU A 148 11.28 -17.32 -3.43
C LEU A 148 11.82 -18.75 -3.61
N LEU A 149 11.12 -19.59 -4.39
CA LEU A 149 11.52 -20.94 -4.80
C LEU A 149 12.08 -20.89 -6.24
#